data_AF-A0A7C1G131-F1
#
_entry.id   AF-A0A7C1G131-F1
#
_cell.length_a   1.000
_cell.length_b   1.000
_cell.length_c   1.000
_cell.angle_alpha   90.00
_cell.angle_beta   90.00
_cell.angle_gamma   90.00
#
_symmetry.space_group_name_H-M   'P 1'
#
loop_
_entity.id
_entity.type
_entity.pdbx_description
1 polymer ?
#
loop_
_entity_poly.entity_id
_entity_poly.type
_entity_poly.pdbx_seq_one_letter_code
_entity_poly.pdbx_strand_id
1 'polypeptide(L)'
;MDTTTATGTFFQNGWGIYLVSFLILVVLYFVQKYAYLIDRKLNQLAMKGSTWQGKPWPLFLGILLGMFTLLYNVFSPDDMRINPANWRWPEWGLVMGFLILLIVLAVESFSHFGRQFALIRILILGILSVSFYFAGLYAGLLIVLLLAFLILIYFFRFWYKRLVIK
;
A
#
# COMPACT_ATOMS: atom_id res chain seq x y z
N MET A 1 -26.30 -26.17 -12.36
CA MET A 1 -26.55 -25.05 -11.43
C MET A 1 -25.24 -24.29 -11.35
N ASP A 2 -25.23 -23.14 -12.00
CA ASP A 2 -24.03 -22.50 -12.55
C ASP A 2 -23.20 -21.80 -11.47
N THR A 3 -21.97 -22.25 -11.27
CA THR A 3 -21.00 -21.62 -10.35
C THR A 3 -20.48 -20.27 -10.87
N THR A 4 -20.72 -19.95 -12.15
CA THR A 4 -20.29 -18.70 -12.80
C THR A 4 -21.18 -17.50 -12.48
N THR A 5 -22.47 -17.70 -12.19
CA THR A 5 -23.41 -16.64 -11.77
C THR A 5 -23.20 -16.22 -10.31
N ALA A 6 -22.64 -17.10 -9.48
CA ALA A 6 -22.30 -16.80 -8.08
C ALA A 6 -21.05 -15.92 -7.95
N THR A 7 -20.06 -16.08 -8.83
CA THR A 7 -18.83 -15.25 -8.82
C THR A 7 -19.11 -13.81 -9.25
N GLY A 8 -20.01 -13.61 -10.22
CA GLY A 8 -20.39 -12.26 -10.69
C GLY A 8 -21.18 -11.44 -9.67
N THR A 9 -22.00 -12.11 -8.84
CA THR A 9 -22.82 -11.45 -7.80
C THR A 9 -22.03 -11.14 -6.53
N PHE A 10 -20.96 -11.89 -6.23
CA PHE A 10 -20.10 -11.62 -5.07
C PHE A 10 -19.34 -10.28 -5.17
N PHE A 11 -18.85 -9.92 -6.36
CA PHE A 11 -18.17 -8.63 -6.59
C PHE A 11 -19.13 -7.45 -6.76
N GLN A 12 -20.43 -7.70 -6.99
CA GLN A 12 -21.48 -6.67 -6.95
C GLN A 12 -21.93 -6.36 -5.52
N ASN A 13 -21.65 -7.25 -4.56
CA ASN A 13 -21.95 -7.04 -3.16
C ASN A 13 -20.78 -6.30 -2.50
N GLY A 14 -20.99 -5.05 -2.06
CA GLY A 14 -19.92 -4.21 -1.49
C GLY A 14 -19.17 -4.87 -0.32
N TRP A 15 -19.84 -5.75 0.44
CA TRP A 15 -19.25 -6.56 1.50
C TRP A 15 -18.17 -7.53 1.01
N GLY A 16 -18.34 -8.11 -0.18
CA GLY A 16 -17.36 -9.02 -0.79
C GLY A 16 -16.04 -8.32 -1.10
N ILE A 17 -16.09 -7.06 -1.54
CA ILE A 17 -14.91 -6.23 -1.80
C ILE A 17 -14.14 -5.97 -0.50
N TYR A 18 -14.81 -5.58 0.59
CA TYR A 18 -14.14 -5.33 1.87
C TYR A 18 -13.47 -6.59 2.43
N LEU A 19 -14.12 -7.76 2.35
CA LEU A 19 -13.57 -9.02 2.83
C LEU A 19 -12.36 -9.47 1.99
N VAL A 20 -12.42 -9.31 0.67
CA VAL A 20 -11.30 -9.59 -0.23
C VAL A 20 -10.14 -8.64 0.03
N SER A 21 -10.40 -7.33 0.17
CA SER A 21 -9.37 -6.34 0.52
C SER A 21 -8.69 -6.68 1.86
N PHE A 22 -9.46 -7.09 2.87
CA PHE A 22 -8.91 -7.52 4.15
C PHE A 22 -8.03 -8.77 4.02
N LEU A 23 -8.47 -9.78 3.28
CA LEU A 23 -7.68 -10.98 3.00
C LEU A 23 -6.39 -10.66 2.24
N ILE A 24 -6.44 -9.75 1.25
CA ILE A 24 -5.25 -9.29 0.53
C ILE A 24 -4.25 -8.65 1.49
N LEU A 25 -4.70 -7.80 2.43
CA LEU A 25 -3.82 -7.20 3.45
C LEU A 25 -3.17 -8.26 4.33
N VAL A 26 -3.91 -9.29 4.76
CA VAL A 26 -3.39 -10.41 5.56
C VAL A 26 -2.34 -11.20 4.78
N VAL A 27 -2.62 -11.54 3.51
CA VAL A 27 -1.67 -12.25 2.64
C VAL A 27 -0.40 -11.42 2.46
N LEU A 28 -0.53 -10.11 2.19
CA LEU A 28 0.62 -9.22 2.00
C LEU A 28 1.47 -9.09 3.27
N TYR A 29 0.87 -9.10 4.46
CA TYR A 29 1.63 -9.17 5.72
C TYR A 29 2.53 -10.42 5.78
N PHE A 30 2.00 -11.60 5.43
CA PHE A 30 2.82 -12.81 5.38
C PHE A 30 3.89 -12.72 4.30
N VAL A 31 3.57 -12.18 3.12
CA VAL A 31 4.53 -11.95 2.03
C VAL A 31 5.67 -11.02 2.49
N GLN A 32 5.38 -9.97 3.28
CA GLN A 32 6.40 -9.10 3.87
C GLN A 32 7.38 -9.89 4.74
N LYS A 33 6.84 -10.76 5.60
CA LYS A 33 7.63 -11.61 6.52
C LYS A 33 8.53 -12.56 5.75
N TYR A 34 8.06 -13.15 4.65
CA TYR A 34 8.88 -14.04 3.83
C TYR A 34 9.92 -13.26 3.00
N ALA A 35 9.58 -12.08 2.47
CA ALA A 35 10.52 -11.21 1.79
C ALA A 35 11.68 -10.79 2.71
N TYR A 36 11.39 -10.46 3.98
CA TYR A 36 12.39 -10.23 5.02
C TYR A 36 13.35 -11.42 5.18
N LEU A 37 12.81 -12.65 5.27
CA LEU A 37 13.61 -13.86 5.48
C LEU A 37 14.50 -14.18 4.27
N ILE A 38 13.97 -13.98 3.05
CA ILE A 38 14.73 -14.15 1.80
C ILE A 38 15.84 -13.11 1.72
N ASP A 39 15.55 -11.83 1.97
CA ASP A 39 16.54 -10.76 1.96
C ASP A 39 17.64 -11.01 3.00
N ARG A 40 17.29 -11.50 4.20
CA ARG A 40 18.25 -11.89 5.24
C ARG A 40 19.14 -13.05 4.78
N LYS A 41 18.57 -14.09 4.16
CA LYS A 41 19.35 -15.23 3.63
C LYS A 41 20.30 -14.82 2.50
N LEU A 42 19.83 -14.00 1.56
CA LEU A 42 20.65 -13.48 0.46
C LEU A 42 21.82 -12.64 0.98
N ASN A 43 21.57 -11.83 2.01
CA ASN A 43 22.59 -11.04 2.69
C ASN A 43 23.61 -11.87 3.48
N GLN A 44 23.22 -12.99 4.09
CA GLN A 44 24.17 -13.88 4.78
C GLN A 44 25.16 -14.53 3.81
N LEU A 45 24.74 -14.75 2.55
CA LEU A 45 25.58 -15.30 1.49
C LEU A 45 26.49 -14.24 0.86
N ALA A 46 26.06 -12.98 0.80
CA ALA A 46 26.83 -11.85 0.32
C ALA A 46 27.57 -11.19 1.50
N MET A 47 28.80 -11.63 1.78
CA MET A 47 29.66 -11.27 2.93
C MET A 47 30.00 -9.76 3.08
N LYS A 48 29.02 -8.88 3.24
CA LYS A 48 29.21 -7.48 3.66
C LYS A 48 28.26 -7.19 4.81
N GLY A 49 28.82 -6.97 5.99
CA GLY A 49 28.12 -6.59 7.22
C GLY A 49 27.46 -5.23 7.09
N SER A 50 26.36 -5.16 6.34
CA SER A 50 25.58 -3.96 6.10
C SER A 50 24.48 -3.84 7.16
N THR A 51 24.31 -2.64 7.72
CA THR A 51 23.18 -2.27 8.60
C THR A 51 21.81 -2.29 7.91
N TRP A 52 21.80 -2.60 6.61
CA TRP A 52 20.61 -2.70 5.76
C TRP A 52 20.07 -4.12 5.60
N GLN A 53 20.67 -5.11 6.27
CA GLN A 53 20.19 -6.49 6.21
C GLN A 53 18.75 -6.62 6.69
N GLY A 54 17.90 -7.24 5.87
CA GLY A 54 16.54 -7.61 6.26
C GLY A 54 15.65 -6.42 6.54
N LYS A 55 15.85 -5.26 5.91
CA LYS A 55 14.89 -4.17 6.03
C LYS A 55 14.01 -4.13 4.77
N PRO A 56 12.75 -4.60 4.82
CA PRO A 56 11.79 -4.46 3.72
C PRO A 56 11.28 -3.01 3.64
N TRP A 57 12.18 -2.04 3.75
CA TRP A 57 11.89 -0.61 3.71
C TRP A 57 11.17 -0.19 2.42
N PRO A 58 11.44 -0.77 1.22
CA PRO A 58 10.70 -0.41 0.01
C PRO A 58 9.22 -0.80 0.11
N LEU A 59 8.92 -1.90 0.82
CA LEU A 59 7.55 -2.38 1.00
C LEU A 59 6.75 -1.46 1.92
N PHE A 60 7.37 -1.01 3.01
CA PHE A 60 6.74 -0.05 3.93
C PHE A 60 6.47 1.29 3.24
N LEU A 61 7.43 1.79 2.47
CA LEU A 61 7.24 3.03 1.72
C LEU A 61 6.22 2.88 0.60
N GLY A 62 6.11 1.70 -0.01
CA GLY A 62 5.02 1.37 -0.95
C GLY A 62 3.64 1.52 -0.31
N ILE A 63 3.43 0.96 0.89
CA ILE A 63 2.18 1.14 1.67
C ILE A 63 1.93 2.61 1.95
N LEU A 64 2.94 3.34 2.46
CA LEU A 64 2.78 4.76 2.78
C LEU A 64 2.38 5.57 1.54
N LEU A 65 3.06 5.36 0.42
CA LEU A 65 2.74 6.03 -0.85
C LEU A 65 1.31 5.76 -1.27
N GLY A 66 0.86 4.49 -1.27
CA GLY A 66 -0.52 4.15 -1.60
C GLY A 66 -1.53 4.80 -0.66
N MET A 67 -1.26 4.77 0.64
CA MET A 67 -2.12 5.39 1.65
C MET A 67 -2.23 6.90 1.44
N PHE A 68 -1.11 7.59 1.23
CA PHE A 68 -1.10 9.02 0.95
C PHE A 68 -1.80 9.37 -0.36
N THR A 69 -1.62 8.56 -1.42
CA THR A 69 -2.35 8.75 -2.67
C THR A 69 -3.86 8.73 -2.41
N LEU A 70 -4.37 7.72 -1.68
CA LEU A 70 -5.81 7.63 -1.44
C LEU A 70 -6.30 8.80 -0.57
N LEU A 71 -5.61 9.11 0.53
CA LEU A 71 -5.99 10.20 1.42
C LEU A 71 -6.03 11.53 0.66
N TYR A 72 -5.02 11.80 -0.18
CA TYR A 72 -5.01 12.98 -1.03
C TYR A 72 -6.24 13.03 -1.94
N ASN A 73 -6.60 11.93 -2.60
CA ASN A 73 -7.77 11.88 -3.47
C ASN A 73 -9.11 11.97 -2.73
N VAL A 74 -9.17 11.54 -1.46
CA VAL A 74 -10.39 11.64 -0.65
C VAL A 74 -10.62 13.06 -0.14
N PHE A 75 -9.53 13.78 0.18
CA PHE A 75 -9.62 15.16 0.68
C PHE A 75 -9.53 16.21 -0.43
N SER A 76 -9.04 15.84 -1.61
CA SER A 76 -9.04 16.71 -2.80
C SER A 76 -10.37 16.57 -3.54
N PRO A 77 -11.09 17.66 -3.81
CA PRO A 77 -12.37 17.63 -4.53
C PRO A 77 -12.23 17.41 -6.05
N ASP A 78 -11.00 17.29 -6.56
CA ASP A 78 -10.73 17.11 -7.99
C ASP A 78 -10.79 15.63 -8.41
N ASP A 79 -11.40 15.36 -9.58
CA ASP A 79 -11.42 14.02 -10.17
C ASP A 79 -10.02 13.49 -10.46
N MET A 80 -9.82 12.19 -10.22
CA MET A 80 -8.57 11.50 -10.50
C MET A 80 -8.29 11.50 -12.01
N ARG A 81 -7.34 12.33 -12.44
CA ARG A 81 -7.00 12.48 -13.86
C ARG A 81 -6.18 11.27 -14.30
N ILE A 82 -6.72 10.45 -15.20
CA ILE A 82 -5.99 9.28 -15.72
C ILE A 82 -4.88 9.72 -16.69
N ASN A 83 -5.07 10.83 -17.41
CA ASN A 83 -4.09 11.33 -18.37
C ASN A 83 -2.92 12.04 -17.66
N PRO A 84 -1.67 11.53 -17.78
CA PRO A 84 -0.49 12.12 -17.15
C PRO A 84 -0.22 13.58 -17.56
N ALA A 85 -0.63 13.98 -18.77
CA ALA A 85 -0.45 15.34 -19.25
C ALA A 85 -1.24 16.37 -18.42
N ASN A 86 -2.28 15.93 -17.71
CA ASN A 86 -3.16 16.79 -16.93
C ASN A 86 -2.91 16.68 -15.42
N TRP A 87 -1.89 15.92 -15.00
CA TRP A 87 -1.56 15.73 -13.60
C TRP A 87 -1.06 17.01 -12.94
N ARG A 88 -1.46 17.22 -11.68
CA ARG A 88 -0.97 18.34 -10.88
C ARG A 88 0.26 17.91 -10.09
N TRP A 89 0.82 18.87 -9.37
CA TRP A 89 2.04 18.67 -8.59
C TRP A 89 1.98 17.49 -7.60
N PRO A 90 0.84 17.13 -6.97
CA PRO A 90 0.81 16.01 -6.02
C PRO A 90 0.88 14.64 -6.72
N GLU A 91 0.20 14.47 -7.86
CA GLU A 91 0.26 13.24 -8.64
C GLU A 91 1.67 13.03 -9.20
N TRP A 92 2.30 14.09 -9.70
CA TRP A 92 3.71 14.07 -10.10
C TRP A 92 4.65 13.78 -8.92
N GLY A 93 4.38 14.35 -7.75
CA GLY A 93 5.13 14.10 -6.53
C GLY A 93 5.11 12.62 -6.10
N LEU A 94 3.95 11.97 -6.21
CA LEU A 94 3.80 10.55 -5.90
C LEU A 94 4.59 9.66 -6.87
N VAL A 95 4.52 9.93 -8.17
CA VAL A 95 5.28 9.16 -9.17
C VAL A 95 6.78 9.39 -9.04
N MET A 96 7.22 10.63 -8.84
CA MET A 96 8.62 10.93 -8.57
C MET A 96 9.10 10.26 -7.28
N GLY A 97 8.29 10.24 -6.23
CA GLY A 97 8.58 9.52 -4.99
C GLY A 97 8.79 8.02 -5.22
N PHE A 98 7.93 7.38 -6.02
CA PHE A 98 8.07 5.97 -6.38
C PHE A 98 9.33 5.71 -7.23
N LEU A 99 9.65 6.58 -8.19
CA LEU A 99 10.86 6.47 -9.01
C LEU A 99 12.14 6.60 -8.17
N ILE A 100 12.20 7.58 -7.27
CA ILE A 100 13.34 7.77 -6.35
C ILE A 100 13.54 6.51 -5.52
N LEU A 101 12.45 5.91 -5.03
CA LEU A 101 12.45 4.66 -4.27
C LEU A 101 13.09 3.51 -5.04
N LEU A 102 12.71 3.33 -6.32
CA LEU A 102 13.29 2.30 -7.17
C LEU A 102 14.77 2.54 -7.46
N ILE A 103 15.18 3.81 -7.62
CA ILE A 103 16.59 4.16 -7.82
C ILE A 103 17.40 3.85 -6.56
N VAL A 104 16.93 4.25 -5.38
CA VAL A 104 17.62 3.95 -4.10
C VAL A 104 17.72 2.44 -3.89
N LEU A 105 16.63 1.70 -4.15
CA LEU A 105 16.64 0.23 -4.11
C LEU A 105 17.67 -0.38 -5.07
N ALA A 106 17.78 0.16 -6.29
CA ALA A 106 18.74 -0.31 -7.27
C ALA A 106 20.18 -0.03 -6.82
N VAL A 107 20.48 1.20 -6.40
CA VAL A 107 21.80 1.61 -5.91
C VAL A 107 22.23 0.74 -4.72
N GLU A 108 21.35 0.55 -3.73
CA GLU A 108 21.63 -0.31 -2.58
C GLU A 108 21.83 -1.77 -2.98
N SER A 109 21.03 -2.26 -3.93
CA SER A 109 21.13 -3.65 -4.36
C SER A 109 22.45 -3.89 -5.10
N PHE A 110 22.90 -2.97 -5.95
CA PHE A 110 24.18 -3.11 -6.64
C PHE A 110 25.40 -2.82 -5.76
N SER A 111 25.28 -1.96 -4.75
CA SER A 111 26.41 -1.62 -3.86
C SER A 111 26.73 -2.73 -2.85
N HIS A 112 25.69 -3.49 -2.44
CA HIS A 112 25.81 -4.51 -1.40
C HIS A 112 25.74 -5.94 -1.92
N PHE A 113 25.11 -6.17 -3.07
CA PHE A 113 24.97 -7.49 -3.65
C PHE A 113 25.68 -7.55 -5.00
N GLY A 114 26.33 -8.68 -5.31
CA GLY A 114 26.89 -8.90 -6.65
C GLY A 114 25.80 -8.76 -7.73
N ARG A 115 26.20 -8.41 -8.95
CA ARG A 115 25.30 -8.04 -10.06
C ARG A 115 24.10 -8.97 -10.27
N GLN A 116 24.30 -10.28 -10.16
CA GLN A 116 23.22 -11.28 -10.32
C GLN A 116 22.19 -11.24 -9.18
N PHE A 117 22.65 -11.23 -7.92
CA PHE A 117 21.75 -11.17 -6.76
C PHE A 117 21.08 -9.81 -6.60
N ALA A 118 21.77 -8.73 -6.99
CA ALA A 118 21.20 -7.38 -7.04
C ALA A 118 19.99 -7.32 -7.97
N LEU A 119 20.10 -7.87 -9.19
CA LEU A 119 18.99 -7.89 -10.15
C LEU A 119 17.79 -8.69 -9.64
N ILE A 120 18.02 -9.87 -9.04
CA ILE A 120 16.95 -10.68 -8.45
C ILE A 120 16.23 -9.91 -7.34
N ARG A 121 17.00 -9.25 -6.46
CA ARG A 121 16.46 -8.45 -5.36
C ARG A 121 15.61 -7.28 -5.86
N ILE A 122 16.11 -6.52 -6.84
CA ILE A 122 15.38 -5.39 -7.45
C ILE A 122 14.08 -5.88 -8.08
N LEU A 123 14.10 -6.99 -8.81
CA LEU A 123 12.92 -7.54 -9.47
C LEU A 123 11.85 -7.97 -8.45
N ILE A 124 12.25 -8.76 -7.45
CA ILE A 124 11.33 -9.25 -6.41
C ILE A 124 10.76 -8.08 -5.60
N LEU A 125 11.63 -7.20 -5.08
CA LEU A 125 11.19 -6.08 -4.24
C LEU A 125 10.44 -5.01 -5.06
N GLY A 126 10.74 -4.83 -6.34
CA GLY A 126 10.01 -3.94 -7.23
C GLY A 126 8.57 -4.41 -7.45
N ILE A 127 8.37 -5.68 -7.80
CA ILE A 127 7.03 -6.27 -7.95
C ILE A 127 6.25 -6.19 -6.64
N LEU A 128 6.89 -6.58 -5.53
CA LEU A 128 6.26 -6.51 -4.22
C LEU A 128 5.92 -5.06 -3.83
N SER A 129 6.75 -4.08 -4.15
CA SER A 129 6.46 -2.67 -3.84
C SER A 129 5.20 -2.18 -4.56
N VAL A 130 4.95 -2.62 -5.79
CA VAL A 130 3.69 -2.34 -6.51
C VAL A 130 2.51 -2.98 -5.80
N SER A 131 2.60 -4.25 -5.40
CA SER A 131 1.53 -4.91 -4.64
C SER A 131 1.25 -4.22 -3.30
N PHE A 132 2.30 -3.78 -2.61
CA PHE A 132 2.21 -3.04 -1.35
C PHE A 132 1.66 -1.63 -1.52
N TYR A 133 1.87 -0.99 -2.67
CA TYR A 133 1.20 0.25 -3.02
C TYR A 133 -0.33 0.08 -3.09
N PHE A 134 -0.83 -0.96 -3.76
CA PHE A 134 -2.27 -1.26 -3.74
C PHE A 134 -2.78 -1.58 -2.33
N ALA A 135 -1.99 -2.31 -1.54
CA ALA A 135 -2.27 -2.53 -0.12
C ALA A 135 -2.42 -1.21 0.64
N GLY A 136 -1.55 -0.23 0.36
CA GLY A 136 -1.60 1.12 0.89
C GLY A 136 -2.91 1.84 0.53
N LEU A 137 -3.39 1.73 -0.71
CA LEU A 137 -4.68 2.27 -1.12
C LEU A 137 -5.83 1.67 -0.28
N TYR A 138 -5.86 0.34 -0.11
CA TYR A 138 -6.87 -0.32 0.73
C TYR A 138 -6.75 0.05 2.21
N ALA A 139 -5.54 0.19 2.73
CA ALA A 139 -5.29 0.63 4.10
C ALA A 139 -5.79 2.08 4.31
N GLY A 140 -5.54 2.97 3.35
CA GLY A 140 -6.10 4.31 3.34
C GLY A 140 -7.63 4.30 3.38
N LEU A 141 -8.28 3.38 2.66
CA LEU A 141 -9.74 3.28 2.61
C LEU A 141 -10.30 2.90 3.99
N LEU A 142 -9.64 1.96 4.68
CA LEU A 142 -9.98 1.61 6.06
C LEU A 142 -9.82 2.79 7.01
N ILE A 143 -8.76 3.60 6.87
CA ILE A 143 -8.55 4.81 7.69
C ILE A 143 -9.68 5.82 7.45
N VAL A 144 -10.04 6.07 6.19
CA VAL A 144 -11.13 6.98 5.83
C VAL A 144 -12.47 6.48 6.38
N LEU A 145 -12.73 5.18 6.29
CA LEU A 145 -13.93 4.56 6.85
C LEU A 145 -13.99 4.71 8.37
N LEU A 146 -12.88 4.47 9.08
CA LEU A 146 -12.78 4.68 10.53
C LEU A 146 -13.01 6.15 10.90
N LEU A 147 -12.43 7.10 10.16
CA LEU A 147 -12.66 8.53 10.35
C LEU A 147 -14.13 8.89 10.15
N ALA A 148 -14.78 8.38 9.11
CA ALA A 148 -16.21 8.60 8.87
C ALA A 148 -17.08 8.06 10.02
N PHE A 149 -16.77 6.87 10.55
CA PHE A 149 -17.44 6.33 11.73
C PHE A 149 -17.24 7.21 12.97
N LEU A 150 -16.03 7.72 13.21
CA LEU A 150 -15.76 8.63 14.32
C LEU A 150 -16.54 9.94 14.20
N ILE A 151 -16.63 10.51 12.99
CA ILE A 151 -17.43 11.71 12.72
C ILE A 151 -18.91 11.44 12.99
N LEU A 152 -19.44 10.30 12.56
CA LEU A 152 -20.83 9.90 12.85
C LEU A 152 -21.09 9.78 14.35
N ILE A 153 -20.21 9.09 15.09
CA ILE A 153 -20.31 8.95 16.54
C ILE A 153 -20.31 10.33 17.21
N TYR A 154 -19.39 11.21 16.79
CA TYR A 154 -19.33 12.57 17.30
C TYR A 154 -20.62 13.34 17.01
N PHE A 155 -21.15 13.24 15.79
CA PHE A 155 -22.38 13.88 15.37
C PHE A 155 -23.58 13.42 16.22
N PHE A 156 -23.78 12.11 16.38
CA PHE A 156 -24.85 11.58 17.24
C PHE A 156 -24.69 12.04 18.68
N ARG A 157 -23.47 12.02 19.22
CA ARG A 157 -23.20 12.46 20.59
C ARG A 157 -23.44 13.96 20.78
N PHE A 158 -23.12 14.78 19.78
CA PHE A 158 -23.36 16.21 19.76
C PHE A 158 -24.86 16.53 19.77
N TRP A 159 -25.64 15.88 18.90
CA TRP A 159 -27.08 16.09 18.81
C TRP A 159 -27.86 15.48 19.97
N TYR A 160 -27.46 14.30 20.45
CA TYR A 160 -28.03 13.73 21.67
C TYR A 160 -27.87 14.69 22.85
N LYS A 161 -26.68 15.29 23.03
CA LYS A 161 -26.48 16.32 24.04
C LYS A 161 -27.39 17.53 23.86
N ARG A 162 -27.67 17.98 22.63
CA ARG A 162 -28.59 19.11 22.38
C ARG A 162 -30.07 18.77 22.55
N LEU A 163 -30.47 17.55 22.21
CA LEU A 163 -31.87 17.09 22.30
C LEU A 163 -32.24 16.66 23.73
N VAL A 164 -31.26 16.31 24.56
CA VAL A 164 -31.46 15.90 25.96
C VAL A 164 -31.27 17.06 26.95
N ILE A 165 -30.94 18.27 26.48
CA ILE A 165 -31.06 19.48 27.31
C ILE A 165 -32.55 19.70 27.61
N LYS A 166 -32.92 19.40 28.85
CA LYS A 166 -34.17 19.81 29.49
C LYS A 166 -34.09 21.27 29.91
#